data_AF-K9N0F7-F1
#
_entry.id   AF-K9N0F7-F1
#
_cell.length_a   1.000
_cell.length_b   1.000
_cell.length_c   1.000
_cell.angle_alpha   90.00
_cell.angle_beta   90.00
_cell.angle_gamma   90.00
#
_symmetry.space_group_name_H-M   'P 1'
#
loop_
_entity.id
_entity.type
_entity.pdbx_description
1 polymer ?
#
loop_
_entity_poly.entity_id
_entity_poly.type
_entity_poly.pdbx_seq_one_letter_code
_entity_poly.pdbx_strand_id
1 'polypeptide(L)'
;SVSLQTLTPHNKGLFKRAISQSGVAFCPWAFSRNPRKVAEEVAVKVGCPTDDRMVACLKSTDAGTLTMASPRIQQGSPDYPGVKNLLLSPVVDGDFLPDQPENLFHNTADIDYLVGVNDSDGHLFTSQDIPSLGNKNEETPVEDVERLLAAYTKEKGQAGLEIAFAEYSSNWGSTPSQDTIKKTAVDIGTDYIFLVPIQAAIYLHAANARSGRTYSY
;
A
#
# COMPACT_ATOMS: atom_id res chain seq x y z
N SER A 1 0.01 4.31 9.89
CA SER A 1 0.23 5.42 10.85
C SER A 1 1.26 5.12 11.92
N VAL A 2 1.18 4.02 12.69
CA VAL A 2 2.17 3.69 13.74
C VAL A 2 3.60 3.69 13.20
N SER A 3 3.85 2.96 12.10
CA SER A 3 5.16 2.96 11.43
C SER A 3 5.66 4.36 11.02
N LEU A 4 4.80 5.30 10.64
CA LEU A 4 5.24 6.66 10.27
C LEU A 4 5.59 7.47 11.52
N GLN A 5 4.83 7.29 12.59
CA GLN A 5 5.08 7.96 13.87
C GLN A 5 6.37 7.48 14.53
N THR A 6 6.84 6.27 14.28
CA THR A 6 8.15 5.81 14.75
C THR A 6 9.31 6.36 13.90
N LEU A 7 9.08 6.59 12.62
CA LEU A 7 10.12 7.05 11.67
C LEU A 7 10.37 8.57 11.73
N THR A 8 9.37 9.37 12.09
CA THR A 8 9.54 10.82 12.18
C THR A 8 10.51 11.23 13.29
N PRO A 9 11.44 12.18 13.05
CA PRO A 9 12.33 12.67 14.10
C PRO A 9 11.60 13.43 15.21
N HIS A 10 10.39 13.94 14.94
CA HIS A 10 9.57 14.69 15.90
C HIS A 10 9.18 13.87 17.13
N ASN A 11 9.15 12.54 17.01
CA ASN A 11 8.74 11.66 18.09
C ASN A 11 9.91 11.00 18.84
N LYS A 12 11.14 11.49 18.63
CA LYS A 12 12.31 10.97 19.31
C LYS A 12 12.14 11.04 20.83
N GLY A 13 12.16 9.87 21.47
CA GLY A 13 12.03 9.73 22.92
C GLY A 13 10.59 9.66 23.45
N LEU A 14 9.57 9.86 22.61
CA LEU A 14 8.16 9.81 23.04
C LEU A 14 7.63 8.39 23.18
N PHE A 15 8.02 7.49 22.28
CA PHE A 15 7.58 6.10 22.29
C PHE A 15 8.71 5.17 22.70
N LYS A 16 8.34 4.13 23.46
CA LYS A 16 9.24 3.02 23.80
C LYS A 16 8.96 1.77 23.00
N ARG A 17 7.72 1.59 22.55
CA ARG A 17 7.27 0.42 21.80
C ARG A 17 6.26 0.84 20.75
N ALA A 18 6.20 0.06 19.68
CA ALA A 18 5.23 0.22 18.61
C ALA A 18 4.70 -1.14 18.17
N ILE A 19 3.46 -1.16 17.69
CA ILE A 19 2.82 -2.34 17.11
C ILE A 19 2.16 -1.93 15.80
N SER A 20 2.62 -2.49 14.68
CA SER A 20 2.00 -2.30 13.36
C SER A 20 1.29 -3.58 12.95
N GLN A 21 -0.01 -3.48 12.69
CA GLN A 21 -0.84 -4.62 12.29
C GLN A 21 -1.36 -4.37 10.87
N SER A 22 -1.02 -5.26 9.93
CA SER A 22 -1.49 -5.17 8.54
C SER A 22 -1.15 -3.84 7.86
N GLY A 23 0.01 -3.25 8.15
CA GLY A 23 0.43 -2.01 7.50
C GLY A 23 1.67 -1.34 8.08
N VAL A 24 2.53 -0.88 7.17
CA VAL A 24 3.77 -0.14 7.45
C VAL A 24 3.93 1.05 6.50
N ALA A 25 4.91 1.91 6.78
CA ALA A 25 5.08 3.20 6.11
C ALA A 25 5.32 3.13 4.59
N PHE A 26 5.76 1.99 4.07
CA PHE A 26 6.06 1.81 2.65
C PHE A 26 5.24 0.68 2.01
N CYS A 27 4.10 0.33 2.61
CA CYS A 27 3.03 -0.31 1.84
C CYS A 27 2.69 0.59 0.62
N PRO A 28 2.33 0.01 -0.54
CA PRO A 28 2.15 0.78 -1.78
C PRO A 28 1.04 1.85 -1.70
N TRP A 29 0.13 1.73 -0.73
CA TRP A 29 -0.96 2.65 -0.46
C TRP A 29 -0.68 3.65 0.66
N ALA A 30 0.39 3.46 1.43
CA ALA A 30 0.68 4.25 2.64
C ALA A 30 1.27 5.63 2.33
N PHE A 31 1.60 5.91 1.07
CA PHE A 31 2.31 7.11 0.66
C PHE A 31 1.89 7.61 -0.72
N SER A 32 1.72 8.94 -0.88
CA SER A 32 1.36 9.54 -2.16
C SER A 32 2.58 10.06 -2.92
N ARG A 33 2.82 9.53 -4.13
CA ARG A 33 3.95 9.94 -5.00
C ARG A 33 3.68 11.23 -5.79
N ASN A 34 2.41 11.62 -5.98
CA ASN A 34 2.05 12.81 -6.76
C ASN A 34 0.90 13.60 -6.10
N PRO A 35 1.11 14.13 -4.88
CA PRO A 35 0.08 14.83 -4.13
C PRO A 35 -0.39 16.12 -4.81
N ARG A 36 0.49 16.79 -5.57
CA ARG A 36 0.15 18.01 -6.30
C ARG A 36 -0.93 17.78 -7.36
N LYS A 37 -0.79 16.72 -8.17
CA LYS A 37 -1.80 16.36 -9.17
C LYS A 37 -3.18 16.15 -8.52
N VAL A 38 -3.21 15.44 -7.40
CA VAL A 38 -4.45 15.19 -6.65
C VAL A 38 -5.05 16.49 -6.13
N ALA A 39 -4.22 17.39 -5.58
CA ALA A 39 -4.67 18.70 -5.10
C ALA A 39 -5.24 19.56 -6.24
N GLU A 40 -4.61 19.56 -7.41
CA GLU A 40 -5.10 20.28 -8.60
C GLU A 40 -6.44 19.73 -9.11
N GLU A 41 -6.62 18.41 -9.14
CA GLU A 41 -7.90 17.77 -9.48
C GLU A 41 -9.02 18.17 -8.52
N VAL A 42 -8.74 18.22 -7.22
CA VAL A 42 -9.71 18.68 -6.21
C VAL A 42 -10.00 20.17 -6.37
N ALA A 43 -8.97 21.00 -6.58
CA ALA A 43 -9.10 22.44 -6.77
C ALA A 43 -10.03 22.77 -7.95
N VAL A 44 -9.82 22.12 -9.10
CA VAL A 44 -10.67 22.30 -10.28
C VAL A 44 -12.14 21.95 -9.99
N LYS A 45 -12.39 20.85 -9.26
CA LYS A 45 -13.76 20.42 -8.92
C LYS A 45 -14.50 21.40 -8.00
N VAL A 46 -13.79 22.12 -7.14
CA VAL A 46 -14.38 23.10 -6.21
C VAL A 46 -14.28 24.55 -6.71
N GLY A 47 -13.82 24.75 -7.95
CA GLY A 47 -13.70 26.07 -8.56
C GLY A 47 -12.51 26.90 -8.04
N CYS A 48 -11.51 26.27 -7.43
CA CYS A 48 -10.27 26.93 -7.02
C CYS A 48 -9.26 27.03 -8.18
N PRO A 49 -8.44 28.09 -8.23
CA PRO A 49 -7.32 28.17 -9.16
C PRO A 49 -6.25 27.12 -8.82
N THR A 50 -5.40 26.79 -9.78
CA THR A 50 -4.27 25.85 -9.64
C THR A 50 -2.89 26.53 -9.61
N ASP A 51 -2.88 27.85 -9.41
CA ASP A 51 -1.68 28.66 -9.18
C ASP A 51 -1.40 28.86 -7.67
N ASP A 52 -0.56 29.83 -7.31
CA ASP A 52 -0.15 30.11 -5.93
C ASP A 52 -1.32 30.47 -4.99
N ARG A 53 -2.50 30.77 -5.53
CA ARG A 53 -3.73 31.04 -4.76
C ARG A 53 -4.50 29.77 -4.38
N MET A 54 -4.14 28.62 -4.96
CA MET A 54 -4.83 27.33 -4.77
C MET A 54 -4.98 26.98 -3.29
N VAL A 55 -3.89 27.09 -2.52
CA VAL A 55 -3.88 26.72 -1.10
C VAL A 55 -4.84 27.58 -0.28
N ALA A 56 -4.82 28.90 -0.50
CA ALA A 56 -5.70 29.82 0.22
C ALA A 56 -7.17 29.56 -0.14
N CYS A 57 -7.46 29.31 -1.42
CA CYS A 57 -8.81 28.96 -1.87
C CYS A 57 -9.30 27.66 -1.24
N LEU A 58 -8.51 26.58 -1.33
CA LEU A 58 -8.85 25.28 -0.75
C LEU A 58 -9.08 25.38 0.75
N LYS A 59 -8.27 26.14 1.50
CA LYS A 59 -8.47 26.36 2.95
C LYS A 59 -9.76 27.13 3.29
N SER A 60 -10.28 27.93 2.37
CA SER A 60 -11.52 28.70 2.54
C SER A 60 -12.77 27.95 2.05
N THR A 61 -12.60 26.90 1.26
CA THR A 61 -13.70 26.06 0.77
C THR A 61 -14.33 25.29 1.92
N ASP A 62 -15.65 25.14 1.89
CA ASP A 62 -16.39 24.31 2.82
C ASP A 62 -15.83 22.86 2.88
N ALA A 63 -15.68 22.32 4.08
CA ALA A 63 -15.07 21.02 4.30
C ALA A 63 -15.89 19.86 3.71
N GLY A 64 -17.22 19.95 3.73
CA GLY A 64 -18.10 18.96 3.10
C GLY A 64 -17.91 18.94 1.58
N THR A 65 -17.81 20.12 0.98
CA THR A 65 -17.55 20.30 -0.44
C THR A 65 -16.19 19.72 -0.86
N LEU A 66 -15.11 20.01 -0.09
CA LEU A 66 -13.79 19.42 -0.32
C LEU A 66 -13.81 17.89 -0.21
N THR A 67 -14.50 17.36 0.80
CA THR A 67 -14.62 15.91 1.01
C THR A 67 -15.33 15.24 -0.17
N MET A 68 -16.39 15.86 -0.68
CA MET A 68 -17.15 15.34 -1.82
C MET A 68 -16.40 15.45 -3.15
N ALA A 69 -15.52 16.44 -3.29
CA ALA A 69 -14.65 16.62 -4.46
C ALA A 69 -13.42 15.71 -4.46
N SER A 70 -13.01 15.23 -3.29
CA SER A 70 -11.86 14.33 -3.11
C SER A 70 -12.00 13.06 -3.95
N PRO A 71 -10.88 12.50 -4.46
CA PRO A 71 -10.93 11.25 -5.20
C PRO A 71 -11.57 10.15 -4.37
N ARG A 72 -12.55 9.47 -4.96
CA ARG A 72 -13.15 8.29 -4.35
C ARG A 72 -12.34 7.07 -4.78
N ILE A 73 -12.22 6.11 -3.88
CA ILE A 73 -11.72 4.78 -4.22
C ILE A 73 -12.77 4.16 -5.14
N GLN A 74 -12.45 4.11 -6.43
CA GLN A 74 -13.28 3.42 -7.41
C GLN A 74 -13.06 1.92 -7.27
N GLN A 75 -14.06 1.14 -7.69
CA GLN A 75 -13.86 -0.29 -7.86
C GLN A 75 -12.70 -0.51 -8.84
N GLY A 76 -11.75 -1.35 -8.45
CA GLY A 76 -10.62 -1.66 -9.29
C GLY A 76 -10.95 -2.71 -10.34
N SER A 77 -9.90 -3.12 -11.04
CA SER A 77 -9.92 -4.23 -12.00
C SER A 77 -8.53 -4.86 -11.99
N PRO A 78 -8.33 -6.03 -12.61
CA PRO A 78 -7.02 -6.66 -12.63
C PRO A 78 -5.94 -5.76 -13.24
N ASP A 79 -6.27 -5.05 -14.33
CA ASP A 79 -5.32 -4.13 -14.99
C ASP A 79 -5.08 -2.83 -14.20
N TYR A 80 -6.07 -2.40 -13.40
CA TYR A 80 -6.05 -1.16 -12.63
C TYR A 80 -6.47 -1.43 -11.18
N PRO A 81 -5.61 -2.02 -10.36
CA PRO A 81 -5.94 -2.40 -8.99
C PRO A 81 -6.33 -1.20 -8.14
N GLY A 82 -7.44 -1.30 -7.42
CA GLY A 82 -8.04 -0.20 -6.65
C GLY A 82 -7.10 0.36 -5.58
N VAL A 83 -6.23 -0.47 -5.02
CA VAL A 83 -5.22 -0.07 -4.03
C VAL A 83 -4.29 1.05 -4.52
N LYS A 84 -4.08 1.15 -5.84
CA LYS A 84 -3.25 2.21 -6.45
C LYS A 84 -3.96 3.57 -6.51
N ASN A 85 -5.27 3.60 -6.24
CA ASN A 85 -6.10 4.80 -6.25
C ASN A 85 -6.35 5.36 -4.83
N LEU A 86 -5.58 4.92 -3.83
CA LEU A 86 -5.54 5.52 -2.49
C LEU A 86 -4.68 6.79 -2.52
N LEU A 87 -5.27 7.87 -3.05
CA LEU A 87 -4.53 9.07 -3.48
C LEU A 87 -4.28 10.10 -2.35
N LEU A 88 -5.13 10.12 -1.32
CA LEU A 88 -5.00 10.99 -0.15
C LEU A 88 -4.29 10.24 0.99
N SER A 89 -2.98 10.09 0.83
CA SER A 89 -2.08 9.44 1.78
C SER A 89 -0.95 10.39 2.20
N PRO A 90 -0.23 10.10 3.30
CA PRO A 90 0.95 10.86 3.72
C PRO A 90 1.98 11.10 2.60
N VAL A 91 2.80 12.14 2.76
CA VAL A 91 3.81 12.60 1.78
C VAL A 91 5.14 12.91 2.47
N VAL A 92 6.25 12.88 1.73
CA VAL A 92 7.57 13.34 2.19
C VAL A 92 7.52 14.85 2.06
N ASP A 93 7.40 15.52 3.19
CA ASP A 93 7.20 16.97 3.28
C ASP A 93 8.49 17.71 3.65
N GLY A 94 9.57 16.98 3.98
CA GLY A 94 10.82 17.59 4.42
C GLY A 94 10.82 17.98 5.91
N ASP A 95 9.75 17.69 6.65
CA ASP A 95 9.58 18.06 8.05
C ASP A 95 9.08 16.88 8.91
N PHE A 96 7.78 16.55 8.85
CA PHE A 96 7.25 15.39 9.56
C PHE A 96 7.85 14.10 9.01
N LEU A 97 7.89 13.96 7.69
CA LEU A 97 8.66 12.93 6.99
C LEU A 97 9.75 13.63 6.17
N PRO A 98 10.98 13.73 6.73
CA PRO A 98 12.06 14.47 6.08
C PRO A 98 12.64 13.77 4.85
N ASP A 99 12.45 12.45 4.72
CA ASP A 99 12.94 11.63 3.61
C ASP A 99 12.03 10.41 3.40
N GLN A 100 12.32 9.58 2.40
CA GLN A 100 11.63 8.31 2.16
C GLN A 100 11.68 7.41 3.41
N PRO A 101 10.56 6.73 3.75
CA PRO A 101 10.47 5.92 4.96
C PRO A 101 11.61 4.91 5.17
N GLU A 102 12.09 4.28 4.11
CA GLU A 102 13.19 3.31 4.13
C GLU A 102 14.50 3.89 4.69
N ASN A 103 14.73 5.18 4.55
CA ASN A 103 15.95 5.86 5.01
C ASN A 103 15.86 6.30 6.47
N LEU A 104 14.68 6.21 7.10
CA LEU A 104 14.40 6.79 8.41
C LEU A 104 14.44 5.78 9.57
N PHE A 105 14.76 4.51 9.31
CA PHE A 105 14.77 3.46 10.34
C PHE A 105 15.83 3.68 11.44
N HIS A 106 16.83 4.51 11.22
CA HIS A 106 17.74 4.93 12.29
C HIS A 106 17.01 5.66 13.45
N ASN A 107 15.85 6.26 13.20
CA ASN A 107 15.03 6.90 14.25
C ASN A 107 14.30 5.89 15.15
N THR A 108 14.15 4.64 14.71
CA THR A 108 13.44 3.58 15.45
C THR A 108 14.38 2.72 16.30
N ALA A 109 15.69 2.98 16.28
CA ALA A 109 16.73 2.14 16.84
C ALA A 109 16.54 1.72 18.32
N ASP A 110 15.84 2.54 19.11
CA ASP A 110 15.60 2.29 20.54
C ASP A 110 14.15 1.92 20.87
N ILE A 111 13.32 1.61 19.87
CA ILE A 111 11.90 1.28 20.03
C ILE A 111 11.72 -0.23 19.88
N ASP A 112 11.04 -0.90 20.82
CA ASP A 112 10.61 -2.29 20.56
C ASP A 112 9.49 -2.28 19.52
N TYR A 113 9.60 -3.08 18.47
CA TYR A 113 8.65 -3.08 17.37
C TYR A 113 8.11 -4.47 17.08
N LEU A 114 6.79 -4.63 17.23
CA LEU A 114 6.04 -5.80 16.80
C LEU A 114 5.31 -5.47 15.50
N VAL A 115 5.50 -6.26 14.46
CA VAL A 115 4.89 -6.02 13.14
C VAL A 115 4.31 -7.31 12.61
N GLY A 116 3.09 -7.31 12.10
CA GLY A 116 2.52 -8.54 11.55
C GLY A 116 1.48 -8.33 10.47
N VAL A 117 1.12 -9.44 9.83
CA VAL A 117 0.21 -9.52 8.69
C VAL A 117 -0.72 -10.71 8.88
N ASN A 118 -1.97 -10.60 8.44
CA ASN A 118 -2.86 -11.76 8.43
C ASN A 118 -2.62 -12.58 7.17
N ASP A 119 -2.83 -13.90 7.27
CA ASP A 119 -2.63 -14.88 6.17
C ASP A 119 -3.32 -14.47 4.85
N SER A 120 -4.45 -13.78 4.92
CA SER A 120 -5.21 -13.35 3.74
C SER A 120 -5.56 -11.85 3.75
N ASP A 121 -4.66 -10.99 4.25
CA ASP A 121 -4.88 -9.53 4.32
C ASP A 121 -5.23 -8.90 2.95
N GLY A 122 -4.70 -9.46 1.86
CA GLY A 122 -4.98 -9.00 0.50
C GLY A 122 -6.42 -9.28 0.05
N HIS A 123 -7.11 -10.26 0.62
CA HIS A 123 -8.40 -10.75 0.12
C HIS A 123 -9.43 -9.63 -0.10
N LEU A 124 -9.57 -8.71 0.86
CA LEU A 124 -10.53 -7.60 0.78
C LEU A 124 -10.30 -6.71 -0.43
N PHE A 125 -9.04 -6.48 -0.80
CA PHE A 125 -8.66 -5.60 -1.91
C PHE A 125 -8.72 -6.36 -3.23
N THR A 126 -8.12 -7.54 -3.27
CA THR A 126 -8.08 -8.40 -4.46
C THR A 126 -9.50 -8.76 -4.93
N SER A 127 -10.45 -8.96 -4.02
CA SER A 127 -11.84 -9.26 -4.41
C SER A 127 -12.57 -8.07 -5.04
N GLN A 128 -12.09 -6.84 -4.86
CA GLN A 128 -12.63 -5.67 -5.58
C GLN A 128 -12.08 -5.61 -6.99
N ASP A 129 -10.84 -6.08 -7.19
CA ASP A 129 -10.15 -6.11 -8.49
C ASP A 129 -10.59 -7.32 -9.32
N ILE A 130 -10.80 -8.47 -8.68
CA ILE A 130 -11.29 -9.72 -9.28
C ILE A 130 -12.59 -10.13 -8.53
N PRO A 131 -13.77 -9.67 -8.97
CA PRO A 131 -15.03 -9.89 -8.25
C PRO A 131 -15.39 -11.37 -8.00
N SER A 132 -14.95 -12.29 -8.87
CA SER A 132 -15.20 -13.73 -8.73
C SER A 132 -14.54 -14.36 -7.49
N LEU A 133 -13.56 -13.69 -6.87
CA LEU A 133 -13.01 -14.10 -5.57
C LEU A 133 -14.03 -13.97 -4.45
N GLY A 134 -14.93 -12.98 -4.53
CA GLY A 134 -16.00 -12.76 -3.55
C GLY A 134 -17.14 -13.76 -3.65
N ASN A 135 -17.21 -14.56 -4.72
CA ASN A 135 -18.28 -15.53 -4.96
C ASN A 135 -17.71 -16.94 -5.17
N LYS A 136 -17.93 -17.83 -4.20
CA LYS A 136 -17.46 -19.23 -4.26
C LYS A 136 -18.00 -20.03 -5.45
N ASN A 137 -19.13 -19.63 -6.04
CA ASN A 137 -19.76 -20.33 -7.15
C ASN A 137 -19.29 -19.84 -8.53
N GLU A 138 -18.52 -18.75 -8.58
CA GLU A 138 -17.95 -18.23 -9.82
C GLU A 138 -16.54 -18.77 -10.03
N GLU A 139 -16.19 -19.05 -11.28
CA GLU A 139 -14.81 -19.39 -11.63
C GLU A 139 -13.99 -18.11 -11.81
N THR A 140 -12.74 -18.15 -11.36
CA THR A 140 -11.76 -17.09 -11.58
C THR A 140 -10.88 -17.48 -12.77
N PRO A 141 -10.87 -16.68 -13.86
CA PRO A 141 -9.97 -16.90 -14.98
C PRO A 141 -8.51 -16.73 -14.53
N VAL A 142 -7.62 -17.62 -14.98
CA VAL A 142 -6.17 -17.48 -14.76
C VAL A 142 -5.65 -16.17 -15.35
N GLU A 143 -6.21 -15.74 -16.49
CA GLU A 143 -5.88 -14.48 -17.15
C GLU A 143 -6.11 -13.25 -16.23
N ASP A 144 -7.13 -13.27 -15.37
CA ASP A 144 -7.35 -12.17 -14.43
C ASP A 144 -6.28 -12.14 -13.34
N VAL A 145 -5.78 -13.31 -12.92
CA VAL A 145 -4.65 -13.41 -11.98
C VAL A 145 -3.36 -12.90 -12.63
N GLU A 146 -3.10 -13.28 -13.88
CA GLU A 146 -1.96 -12.79 -14.65
C GLU A 146 -2.02 -11.27 -14.88
N ARG A 147 -3.18 -10.72 -15.24
CA ARG A 147 -3.39 -9.28 -15.43
C ARG A 147 -3.17 -8.49 -14.14
N LEU A 148 -3.67 -9.00 -13.00
CA LEU A 148 -3.41 -8.42 -11.68
C LEU A 148 -1.90 -8.38 -11.39
N LEU A 149 -1.22 -9.51 -11.60
CA LEU A 149 0.22 -9.60 -11.37
C LEU A 149 1.00 -8.69 -12.33
N ALA A 150 0.58 -8.57 -13.58
CA ALA A 150 1.15 -7.66 -14.57
C ALA A 150 1.01 -6.20 -14.13
N ALA A 151 -0.15 -5.82 -13.56
CA ALA A 151 -0.34 -4.51 -13.00
C ALA A 151 0.64 -4.25 -11.84
N TYR A 152 0.84 -5.21 -10.92
CA TYR A 152 1.76 -5.06 -9.79
C TYR A 152 3.24 -5.08 -10.19
N THR A 153 3.60 -5.80 -11.24
CA THR A 153 4.98 -5.94 -11.74
C THR A 153 5.32 -4.97 -12.87
N LYS A 154 4.44 -4.02 -13.19
CA LYS A 154 4.58 -3.09 -14.33
C LYS A 154 5.96 -2.43 -14.45
N GLU A 155 6.57 -2.03 -13.33
CA GLU A 155 7.90 -1.39 -13.32
C GLU A 155 9.04 -2.35 -13.69
N LYS A 156 8.82 -3.67 -13.63
CA LYS A 156 9.78 -4.73 -13.99
C LYS A 156 9.56 -5.28 -15.39
N GLY A 157 8.47 -4.88 -16.06
CA GLY A 157 8.14 -5.30 -17.42
C GLY A 157 7.84 -6.79 -17.55
N GLN A 158 7.81 -7.27 -18.79
CA GLN A 158 7.39 -8.64 -19.13
C GLN A 158 8.23 -9.73 -18.44
N ALA A 159 9.55 -9.56 -18.37
CA ALA A 159 10.43 -10.52 -17.69
C ALA A 159 10.13 -10.65 -16.19
N GLY A 160 9.79 -9.53 -15.53
CA GLY A 160 9.40 -9.54 -14.13
C GLY A 160 8.06 -10.25 -13.90
N LEU A 161 7.10 -10.05 -14.80
CA LEU A 161 5.82 -10.77 -14.79
C LEU A 161 6.03 -12.28 -14.95
N GLU A 162 6.82 -12.70 -15.94
CA GLU A 162 7.06 -14.12 -16.22
C GLU A 162 7.71 -14.85 -15.03
N ILE A 163 8.73 -14.24 -14.42
CA ILE A 163 9.39 -14.80 -13.23
C ILE A 163 8.41 -14.87 -12.05
N ALA A 164 7.67 -13.80 -11.79
CA ALA A 164 6.72 -13.76 -10.69
C ALA A 164 5.60 -14.79 -10.90
N PHE A 165 5.03 -14.86 -12.10
CA PHE A 165 3.97 -15.81 -12.39
C PHE A 165 4.43 -17.26 -12.26
N ALA A 166 5.65 -17.57 -12.74
CA ALA A 166 6.25 -18.89 -12.56
C ALA A 166 6.44 -19.27 -11.08
N GLU A 167 6.80 -18.30 -10.23
CA GLU A 167 6.93 -18.52 -8.79
C GLU A 167 5.56 -18.82 -8.14
N TYR A 168 4.56 -17.95 -8.36
CA TYR A 168 3.22 -18.12 -7.80
C TYR A 168 2.47 -19.35 -8.32
N SER A 169 2.77 -19.78 -9.55
CA SER A 169 2.18 -20.97 -10.16
C SER A 169 3.07 -22.23 -10.06
N SER A 170 4.20 -22.16 -9.36
CA SER A 170 5.19 -23.26 -9.30
C SER A 170 4.63 -24.60 -8.79
N ASN A 171 3.64 -24.54 -7.90
CA ASN A 171 2.97 -25.71 -7.33
C ASN A 171 1.68 -26.09 -8.07
N TRP A 172 1.34 -25.41 -9.16
CA TRP A 172 0.16 -25.73 -9.95
C TRP A 172 0.39 -27.02 -10.76
N GLY A 173 -0.61 -27.89 -10.79
CA GLY A 173 -0.66 -28.98 -11.78
C GLY A 173 -1.01 -28.44 -13.17
N SER A 174 -1.03 -29.30 -14.18
CA SER A 174 -1.46 -28.95 -15.55
C SER A 174 -2.90 -28.42 -15.64
N THR A 175 -3.70 -28.68 -14.61
CA THR A 175 -5.09 -28.23 -14.50
C THR A 175 -5.35 -27.85 -13.04
N PRO A 176 -4.99 -26.61 -12.63
CA PRO A 176 -5.17 -26.15 -11.25
C PRO A 176 -6.66 -26.08 -10.88
N SER A 177 -6.98 -26.37 -9.62
CA SER A 177 -8.35 -26.20 -9.11
C SER A 177 -8.71 -24.72 -8.97
N GLN A 178 -10.00 -24.41 -8.95
CA GLN A 178 -10.48 -23.05 -8.66
C GLN A 178 -9.99 -22.55 -7.30
N ASP A 179 -9.98 -23.40 -6.27
CA ASP A 179 -9.43 -23.03 -4.96
C ASP A 179 -7.96 -22.63 -5.04
N THR A 180 -7.17 -23.33 -5.86
CA THR A 180 -5.75 -23.02 -6.07
C THR A 180 -5.58 -21.67 -6.77
N ILE A 181 -6.34 -21.42 -7.84
CA ILE A 181 -6.29 -20.16 -8.61
C ILE A 181 -6.69 -18.97 -7.71
N LYS A 182 -7.83 -19.10 -7.00
CA LYS A 182 -8.35 -18.05 -6.11
C LYS A 182 -7.41 -17.76 -4.96
N LYS A 183 -6.86 -18.80 -4.32
CA LYS A 183 -5.87 -18.63 -3.26
C LYS A 183 -4.63 -17.90 -3.79
N THR A 184 -4.11 -18.30 -4.96
CA THR A 184 -2.95 -17.64 -5.57
C THR A 184 -3.20 -16.15 -5.82
N ALA A 185 -4.39 -15.76 -6.30
CA ALA A 185 -4.73 -14.35 -6.45
C ALA A 185 -4.76 -13.58 -5.11
N VAL A 186 -5.28 -14.19 -4.06
CA VAL A 186 -5.26 -13.61 -2.70
C VAL A 186 -3.84 -13.51 -2.17
N ASP A 187 -3.00 -14.52 -2.38
CA ASP A 187 -1.60 -14.53 -1.97
C ASP A 187 -0.82 -13.41 -2.68
N ILE A 188 -0.97 -13.26 -4.01
CA ILE A 188 -0.40 -12.15 -4.79
C ILE A 188 -0.79 -10.78 -4.20
N GLY A 189 -2.07 -10.61 -3.88
CA GLY A 189 -2.57 -9.37 -3.26
C GLY A 189 -1.98 -9.15 -1.87
N THR A 190 -1.95 -10.19 -1.03
CA THR A 190 -1.39 -10.13 0.33
C THR A 190 0.09 -9.75 0.30
N ASP A 191 0.86 -10.39 -0.57
CA ASP A 191 2.29 -10.17 -0.74
C ASP A 191 2.60 -8.75 -1.16
N TYR A 192 1.97 -8.29 -2.25
CA TYR A 192 2.23 -6.95 -2.79
C TYR A 192 1.75 -5.84 -1.85
N ILE A 193 0.55 -5.98 -1.28
CA ILE A 193 -0.10 -4.90 -0.52
C ILE A 193 0.44 -4.82 0.92
N PHE A 194 0.79 -5.96 1.52
CA PHE A 194 1.09 -6.05 2.95
C PHE A 194 2.35 -6.83 3.29
N LEU A 195 2.41 -8.13 2.98
CA LEU A 195 3.43 -9.04 3.53
C LEU A 195 4.84 -8.62 3.13
N VAL A 196 5.12 -8.39 1.84
CA VAL A 196 6.48 -8.00 1.39
C VAL A 196 6.92 -6.66 1.99
N PRO A 197 6.11 -5.57 1.97
CA PRO A 197 6.43 -4.35 2.69
C PRO A 197 6.68 -4.58 4.20
N ILE A 198 5.86 -5.39 4.86
CA ILE A 198 6.00 -5.68 6.29
C ILE A 198 7.31 -6.43 6.58
N GLN A 199 7.65 -7.43 5.77
CA GLN A 199 8.92 -8.16 5.89
C GLN A 199 10.12 -7.23 5.74
N ALA A 200 10.12 -6.38 4.72
CA ALA A 200 11.17 -5.38 4.56
C ALA A 200 11.24 -4.43 5.77
N ALA A 201 10.12 -4.10 6.42
CA ALA A 201 10.12 -3.19 7.57
C ALA A 201 10.73 -3.86 8.80
N ILE A 202 10.46 -5.16 8.97
CA ILE A 202 11.08 -6.01 9.99
C ILE A 202 12.59 -6.05 9.78
N TYR A 203 13.05 -6.31 8.55
CA TYR A 203 14.49 -6.33 8.25
C TYR A 203 15.16 -4.98 8.51
N LEU A 204 14.57 -3.88 8.03
CA LEU A 204 15.12 -2.53 8.23
C LEU A 204 15.16 -2.15 9.71
N HIS A 205 14.12 -2.47 10.48
CA HIS A 205 14.10 -2.24 11.92
C HIS A 205 15.19 -3.05 12.62
N ALA A 206 15.27 -4.36 12.36
CA ALA A 206 16.29 -5.23 12.96
C ALA A 206 17.72 -4.79 12.61
N ALA A 207 17.97 -4.32 11.38
CA ALA A 207 19.27 -3.86 10.94
C ALA A 207 19.70 -2.52 11.59
N ASN A 208 18.75 -1.67 11.99
CA ASN A 208 19.02 -0.38 12.61
C ASN A 208 18.83 -0.40 14.15
N ALA A 209 18.35 -1.50 14.71
CA ALA A 209 18.11 -1.63 16.14
C ALA A 209 19.40 -1.51 16.95
N ARG A 210 19.36 -0.66 17.98
CA ARG A 210 20.41 -0.53 19.00
C ARG A 210 19.98 -1.17 20.31
N SER A 211 18.88 -0.70 20.89
CA SER A 211 18.28 -1.30 22.08
C SER A 211 16.86 -1.80 21.86
N GLY A 212 16.22 -1.41 20.77
CA GLY A 212 14.89 -1.88 20.39
C GLY A 212 14.91 -3.35 19.97
N ARG A 213 13.89 -4.10 20.33
CA ARG A 213 13.70 -5.50 19.89
C ARG A 213 12.70 -5.59 18.76
N THR A 214 12.93 -6.50 17.83
CA THR A 214 12.05 -6.73 16.68
C THR A 214 11.29 -8.05 16.85
N TYR A 215 9.98 -8.01 16.62
CA TYR A 215 9.10 -9.18 16.67
C TYR A 215 8.21 -9.18 15.44
N SER A 216 7.88 -10.37 14.94
CA SER A 216 6.96 -10.55 13.83
C SER A 216 5.86 -11.56 14.16
N TYR A 217 4.66 -11.36 13.60
CA TYR A 217 3.55 -12.30 13.72
C TYR A 217 2.75 -12.41 12.42
#